data_AF-A0A950PJX7-F1
#
_entry.id   AF-A0A950PJX7-F1
#
_cell.length_a   1.000
_cell.length_b   1.000
_cell.length_c   1.000
_cell.angle_alpha   90.00
_cell.angle_beta   90.00
_cell.angle_gamma   90.00
#
_symmetry.space_group_name_H-M   'P 1'
#
loop_
_entity.id
_entity.type
_entity.pdbx_description
1 polymer ?
#
loop_
_entity_poly.entity_id
_entity_poly.type
_entity_poly.pdbx_seq_one_letter_code
_entity_poly.pdbx_strand_id
1 'polypeptide(L)'
;GSGALTDVGSHLVDLAEYVSGPLTEISGARYATAITQRPIPATAPVGHTHVELTDEYAQVENEDLATFTGRFASGALGTFSVSRVAHGLPVGLGFELSCSKGSAAFDFHRSSEFVISDFTPRDGINGHRRVFIGPEHPYIQDGLAMDSPGVGHGASDLFVFQARSFLDQIAGIEKLPPCPTFRDGLRGLEIEEAIIASAHTDGAAVKLA
;
A
#
# COMPACT_ATOMS: atom_id res chain seq x y z
N GLY A 1 -19.32 2.38 -4.21
CA GLY A 1 -18.20 1.57 -3.69
C GLY A 1 -17.62 2.25 -2.47
N SER A 2 -16.71 1.59 -1.77
CA SER A 2 -15.95 2.21 -0.69
C SER A 2 -15.11 3.39 -1.23
N GLY A 3 -14.76 4.30 -0.33
CA GLY A 3 -13.97 5.50 -0.61
C GLY A 3 -12.48 5.22 -0.43
N ALA A 4 -11.92 5.71 0.68
CA ALA A 4 -10.49 5.60 0.95
C ALA A 4 -9.99 4.14 0.98
N LEU A 5 -10.80 3.18 1.45
CA LEU A 5 -10.37 1.78 1.55
C LEU A 5 -10.12 1.16 0.16
N THR A 6 -11.06 1.21 -0.79
CA THR A 6 -10.84 0.61 -2.12
C THR A 6 -9.83 1.40 -2.97
N ASP A 7 -9.79 2.73 -2.83
CA ASP A 7 -8.90 3.57 -3.65
C ASP A 7 -7.43 3.41 -3.24
N VAL A 8 -7.09 3.74 -1.99
CA VAL A 8 -5.70 3.74 -1.51
C VAL A 8 -5.41 2.61 -0.51
N GLY A 9 -6.44 2.06 0.14
CA GLY A 9 -6.29 0.93 1.05
C GLY A 9 -6.02 -0.40 0.33
N SER A 10 -6.48 -0.56 -0.90
CA SER A 10 -6.17 -1.70 -1.77
C SER A 10 -4.66 -1.92 -1.91
N HIS A 11 -3.91 -0.85 -2.17
CA HIS A 11 -2.44 -0.87 -2.21
C HIS A 11 -1.81 -1.29 -0.87
N LEU A 12 -2.36 -0.83 0.25
CA LEU A 12 -1.87 -1.19 1.57
C LEU A 12 -2.12 -2.66 1.89
N VAL A 13 -3.30 -3.19 1.51
CA VAL A 13 -3.66 -4.60 1.71
C VAL A 13 -2.79 -5.51 0.86
N ASP A 14 -2.61 -5.19 -0.43
CA ASP A 14 -1.71 -5.93 -1.33
C ASP A 14 -0.28 -5.97 -0.78
N LEU A 15 0.26 -4.81 -0.39
CA LEU A 15 1.59 -4.72 0.21
C LEU A 15 1.70 -5.54 1.50
N ALA A 16 0.66 -5.56 2.31
CA ALA A 16 0.65 -6.32 3.55
C ALA A 16 0.66 -7.83 3.30
N GLU A 17 -0.12 -8.35 2.35
CA GLU A 17 -0.07 -9.77 1.99
C GLU A 17 1.25 -10.15 1.33
N TYR A 18 1.81 -9.27 0.48
CA TYR A 18 3.13 -9.47 -0.13
C TYR A 18 4.24 -9.63 0.92
N VAL A 19 4.20 -8.81 1.98
CA VAL A 19 5.26 -8.76 3.00
C VAL A 19 5.06 -9.77 4.13
N SER A 20 3.81 -9.98 4.56
CA SER A 20 3.50 -10.74 5.78
C SER A 20 2.80 -12.08 5.52
N GLY A 21 2.52 -12.39 4.25
CA GLY A 21 1.78 -13.56 3.82
C GLY A 21 0.26 -13.37 3.93
N PRO A 22 -0.54 -14.44 3.77
CA PRO A 22 -1.99 -14.32 3.64
C PRO A 22 -2.66 -13.78 4.92
N LEU A 23 -3.59 -12.83 4.74
CA LEU A 23 -4.54 -12.45 5.79
C LEU A 23 -5.59 -13.56 5.96
N THR A 24 -5.97 -13.83 7.20
CA THR A 24 -6.92 -14.90 7.56
C THR A 24 -8.13 -14.40 8.33
N GLU A 25 -8.04 -13.20 8.91
CA GLU A 25 -9.11 -12.58 9.66
C GLU A 25 -8.93 -11.07 9.65
N ILE A 26 -10.05 -10.36 9.54
CA ILE A 26 -10.16 -8.92 9.70
C ILE A 26 -11.04 -8.64 10.91
N SER A 27 -10.67 -7.66 11.72
CA SER A 27 -11.46 -7.24 12.88
C SER A 27 -11.30 -5.76 13.20
N GLY A 28 -12.24 -5.21 13.96
CA GLY A 28 -12.16 -3.85 14.47
C GLY A 28 -12.23 -2.78 13.38
N ALA A 29 -12.79 -3.11 12.21
CA ALA A 29 -12.89 -2.14 11.13
C ALA A 29 -13.80 -0.96 11.52
N ARG A 30 -13.36 0.26 11.23
CA ARG A 30 -14.06 1.51 11.51
C ARG A 30 -13.87 2.49 10.36
N TYR A 31 -14.94 3.20 10.03
CA TYR A 31 -14.95 4.23 9.01
C TYR A 31 -15.25 5.61 9.60
N ALA A 32 -14.75 6.65 8.95
CA ALA A 32 -15.18 8.01 9.18
C ALA A 32 -15.31 8.77 7.86
N THR A 33 -16.37 9.56 7.74
CA THR A 33 -16.56 10.54 6.67
C THR A 33 -16.44 11.92 7.29
N ALA A 34 -15.31 12.57 7.08
CA ALA A 34 -15.00 13.88 7.66
C ALA A 34 -15.62 15.01 6.83
N ILE A 35 -15.65 14.84 5.50
CA ILE A 35 -16.27 15.78 4.56
C ILE A 35 -17.56 15.14 4.06
N THR A 36 -18.68 15.53 4.66
CA THR A 36 -19.99 14.92 4.41
C THR A 36 -20.68 15.45 3.15
N GLN A 37 -20.28 16.61 2.64
CA GLN A 37 -20.81 17.18 1.41
C GLN A 37 -19.70 17.78 0.55
N ARG A 38 -19.85 17.71 -0.77
CA ARG A 38 -18.93 18.30 -1.74
C ARG A 38 -19.69 19.07 -2.81
N PRO A 39 -19.13 20.17 -3.34
CA PRO A 39 -19.75 20.90 -4.45
C PRO A 39 -19.76 20.05 -5.71
N ILE A 40 -20.84 20.13 -6.48
CA ILE A 40 -21.00 19.43 -7.74
C ILE A 40 -20.13 20.13 -8.80
N PRO A 41 -19.25 19.40 -9.50
CA PRO A 41 -18.43 20.00 -10.53
C PRO A 41 -19.28 20.37 -11.75
N ALA A 42 -19.01 21.54 -12.36
CA ALA A 42 -19.74 22.02 -13.53
C ALA A 42 -19.47 21.16 -14.79
N THR A 43 -18.32 20.49 -14.82
CA THR A 43 -17.93 19.54 -15.86
C THR A 43 -17.25 18.32 -15.22
N ALA A 44 -17.29 17.18 -15.88
CA ALA A 44 -16.61 15.98 -15.38
C ALA A 44 -15.08 16.22 -15.35
N PRO A 45 -14.41 16.06 -14.19
CA PRO A 45 -12.96 16.20 -14.11
C PRO A 45 -12.26 15.02 -14.80
N VAL A 46 -11.06 15.26 -15.32
CA VAL A 46 -10.18 14.22 -15.90
C VAL A 46 -8.91 14.14 -15.07
N GLY A 47 -8.69 13.01 -14.41
CA GLY A 47 -7.56 12.85 -13.49
C GLY A 47 -7.61 13.86 -12.32
N HIS A 48 -6.48 14.50 -12.03
CA HIS A 48 -6.34 15.45 -10.91
C HIS A 48 -6.58 16.92 -11.29
N THR A 49 -7.20 17.20 -12.44
CA THR A 49 -7.43 18.59 -12.89
C THR A 49 -8.50 19.28 -12.06
N HIS A 50 -8.24 20.54 -11.70
CA HIS A 50 -9.28 21.41 -11.15
C HIS A 50 -10.30 21.77 -12.23
N VAL A 51 -11.58 21.69 -11.86
CA VAL A 51 -12.72 22.10 -12.69
C VAL A 51 -13.52 23.17 -11.95
N GLU A 52 -14.25 23.99 -12.70
CA GLU A 52 -15.20 24.92 -12.11
C GLU A 52 -16.26 24.16 -11.30
N LEU A 53 -16.61 24.72 -10.15
CA LEU A 53 -17.58 24.15 -9.22
C LEU A 53 -18.88 24.93 -9.33
N THR A 54 -19.99 24.22 -9.19
CA THR A 54 -21.29 24.84 -9.01
C THR A 54 -21.51 25.23 -7.55
N ASP A 55 -22.55 26.02 -7.27
CA ASP A 55 -23.01 26.31 -5.91
C ASP A 55 -23.86 25.16 -5.30
N GLU A 56 -24.12 24.10 -6.07
CA GLU A 56 -24.88 22.94 -5.61
C GLU A 56 -23.96 21.92 -4.90
N TYR A 57 -24.45 21.30 -3.83
CA TYR A 57 -23.70 20.32 -3.04
C TYR A 57 -24.38 18.95 -3.04
N ALA A 58 -23.58 17.90 -3.14
CA ALA A 58 -24.01 16.51 -3.00
C ALA A 58 -23.47 15.89 -1.71
N GLN A 59 -24.21 14.93 -1.15
CA GLN A 59 -23.75 14.13 -0.02
C GLN A 59 -22.63 13.19 -0.44
N VAL A 60 -21.66 12.99 0.45
CA VAL A 60 -20.61 11.99 0.29
C VAL A 60 -21.08 10.69 0.92
N GLU A 61 -21.16 9.62 0.11
CA GLU A 61 -21.72 8.33 0.50
C GLU A 61 -20.65 7.31 0.94
N ASN A 62 -19.38 7.71 0.98
CA ASN A 62 -18.27 6.83 1.32
C ASN A 62 -17.31 7.45 2.34
N GLU A 63 -16.46 6.59 2.89
CA GLU A 63 -15.53 6.93 3.95
C GLU A 63 -14.30 7.68 3.43
N ASP A 64 -13.87 8.68 4.22
CA ASP A 64 -12.61 9.39 4.02
C ASP A 64 -11.45 8.72 4.75
N LEU A 65 -11.76 7.97 5.82
CA LEU A 65 -10.84 7.27 6.68
C LEU A 65 -11.34 5.84 6.93
N ALA A 66 -10.45 4.86 6.84
CA ALA A 66 -10.68 3.51 7.32
C ALA A 66 -9.55 3.06 8.24
N THR A 67 -9.89 2.45 9.38
CA THR A 67 -8.94 1.74 10.23
C THR A 67 -9.43 0.33 10.49
N PHE A 68 -8.52 -0.63 10.59
CA PHE A 68 -8.86 -2.02 10.90
C PHE A 68 -7.63 -2.76 11.45
N THR A 69 -7.86 -3.96 11.96
CA THR A 69 -6.81 -4.89 12.37
C THR A 69 -6.95 -6.18 11.59
N GLY A 70 -5.83 -6.89 11.41
CA GLY A 70 -5.81 -8.15 10.68
C GLY A 70 -4.92 -9.19 11.35
N ARG A 71 -5.24 -10.47 11.10
CA ARG A 71 -4.42 -11.62 11.49
C ARG A 71 -3.90 -12.32 10.26
N PHE A 72 -2.60 -12.54 10.20
CA PHE A 72 -1.96 -13.29 9.13
C PHE A 72 -1.93 -14.80 9.45
N ALA A 73 -1.85 -15.64 8.41
CA ALA A 73 -1.71 -17.08 8.55
C ALA A 73 -0.47 -17.49 9.37
N SER A 74 0.57 -16.64 9.36
CA SER A 74 1.78 -16.78 10.18
C SER A 74 1.54 -16.57 11.69
N GLY A 75 0.36 -16.09 12.08
CA GLY A 75 0.04 -15.67 13.45
C GLY A 75 0.39 -14.22 13.76
N ALA A 76 1.03 -13.50 12.82
CA ALA A 76 1.30 -12.07 12.96
C ALA A 76 -0.01 -11.27 13.04
N LEU A 77 0.07 -10.10 13.68
CA LEU A 77 -1.02 -9.14 13.79
C LEU A 77 -0.65 -7.86 13.06
N GLY A 78 -1.60 -7.27 12.35
CA GLY A 78 -1.45 -5.99 11.66
C GLY A 78 -2.48 -4.96 12.12
N THR A 79 -2.08 -3.70 12.13
CA THR A 79 -2.97 -2.54 12.30
C THR A 79 -2.85 -1.67 11.08
N PHE A 80 -4.00 -1.26 10.54
CA PHE A 80 -4.09 -0.59 9.26
C PHE A 80 -4.82 0.74 9.43
N SER A 81 -4.34 1.77 8.72
CA SER A 81 -4.94 3.10 8.69
C SER A 81 -4.82 3.67 7.29
N VAL A 82 -5.95 4.12 6.77
CA VAL A 82 -6.11 4.57 5.38
C VAL A 82 -6.87 5.88 5.40
N SER A 83 -6.38 6.91 4.69
CA SER A 83 -6.99 8.24 4.68
C SER A 83 -6.79 8.94 3.34
N ARG A 84 -7.85 9.57 2.82
CA ARG A 84 -7.76 10.52 1.69
C ARG A 84 -7.87 11.99 2.11
N VAL A 85 -7.95 12.24 3.42
CA VAL A 85 -8.08 13.59 4.01
C VAL A 85 -6.91 13.93 4.93
N ALA A 86 -5.82 13.17 4.85
CA ALA A 86 -4.56 13.49 5.52
C ALA A 86 -3.90 14.70 4.85
N HIS A 87 -4.01 15.86 5.50
CA HIS A 87 -3.49 17.12 4.96
C HIS A 87 -1.98 17.05 4.70
N GLY A 88 -1.56 17.45 3.50
CA GLY A 88 -0.15 17.49 3.11
C GLY A 88 0.49 16.13 2.81
N LEU A 89 -0.30 15.05 2.76
CA LEU A 89 0.19 13.69 2.55
C LEU A 89 -0.40 13.05 1.28
N PRO A 90 0.07 13.45 0.08
CA PRO A 90 -0.50 12.97 -1.17
C PRO A 90 -0.24 11.49 -1.46
N VAL A 91 0.89 10.93 -0.98
CA VAL A 91 1.26 9.51 -1.18
C VAL A 91 1.92 8.94 0.07
N GLY A 92 1.11 8.50 1.04
CA GLY A 92 1.57 8.05 2.36
C GLY A 92 1.78 6.54 2.55
N LEU A 93 1.98 5.76 1.47
CA LEU A 93 2.12 4.30 1.59
C LEU A 93 3.40 3.93 2.36
N GLY A 94 3.29 3.04 3.33
CA GLY A 94 4.42 2.58 4.13
C GLY A 94 4.01 1.53 5.15
N PHE A 95 5.00 0.92 5.79
CA PHE A 95 4.78 -0.04 6.87
C PHE A 95 5.95 -0.08 7.85
N GLU A 96 5.69 -0.63 9.03
CA GLU A 96 6.70 -1.04 10.00
C GLU A 96 6.44 -2.50 10.40
N LEU A 97 7.51 -3.29 10.50
CA LEU A 97 7.50 -4.69 10.89
C LEU A 97 8.33 -4.88 12.14
N SER A 98 7.77 -5.61 13.10
CA SER A 98 8.48 -6.08 14.28
C SER A 98 8.52 -7.60 14.28
N CYS A 99 9.72 -8.15 14.26
CA CYS A 99 9.99 -9.58 14.17
C CYS A 99 10.83 -10.05 15.37
N SER A 100 10.86 -11.35 15.63
CA SER A 100 11.65 -11.93 16.73
C SER A 100 13.17 -11.72 16.61
N LYS A 101 13.66 -11.42 15.39
CA LYS A 101 15.09 -11.26 15.07
C LYS A 101 15.45 -9.87 14.53
N GLY A 102 14.54 -8.91 14.59
CA GLY A 102 14.79 -7.59 14.03
C GLY A 102 13.51 -6.82 13.70
N SER A 103 13.67 -5.69 13.04
CA SER A 103 12.59 -4.86 12.54
C SER A 103 12.93 -4.29 11.19
N ALA A 104 11.91 -3.95 10.41
CA ALA A 104 12.06 -3.27 9.13
C ALA A 104 10.99 -2.21 8.96
N ALA A 105 11.26 -1.19 8.17
CA ALA A 105 10.27 -0.19 7.81
C ALA A 105 10.50 0.33 6.40
N PHE A 106 9.40 0.74 5.76
CA PHE A 106 9.40 1.31 4.42
C PHE A 106 8.48 2.54 4.37
N ASP A 107 8.93 3.58 3.68
CA ASP A 107 8.20 4.83 3.47
C ASP A 107 8.31 5.19 1.99
N PHE A 108 7.19 5.19 1.28
CA PHE A 108 7.17 5.38 -0.16
C PHE A 108 7.64 6.77 -0.60
N HIS A 109 7.59 7.80 0.26
CA HIS A 109 8.21 9.09 -0.05
C HIS A 109 9.73 8.98 -0.24
N ARG A 110 10.33 7.91 0.29
CA ARG A 110 11.73 7.56 0.14
C ARG A 110 11.83 6.16 -0.47
N SER A 111 11.13 5.93 -1.58
CA SER A 111 11.00 4.60 -2.20
C SER A 111 12.32 3.92 -2.58
N SER A 112 13.42 4.66 -2.72
CA SER A 112 14.76 4.11 -3.00
C SER A 112 15.56 3.72 -1.75
N GLU A 113 14.94 3.69 -0.57
CA GLU A 113 15.55 3.27 0.68
C GLU A 113 14.58 2.49 1.56
N PHE A 114 15.13 1.68 2.45
CA PHE A 114 14.39 1.03 3.52
C PHE A 114 15.17 1.10 4.82
N VAL A 115 14.48 0.86 5.92
CA VAL A 115 15.08 0.79 7.25
C VAL A 115 15.09 -0.66 7.71
N ILE A 116 16.21 -1.11 8.28
CA ILE A 116 16.34 -2.44 8.90
C ILE A 116 17.12 -2.35 10.20
N SER A 117 16.72 -3.15 11.18
CA SER A 117 17.46 -3.43 12.40
C SER A 117 17.51 -4.93 12.60
N ASP A 118 18.68 -5.48 12.86
CA ASP A 118 18.90 -6.90 13.14
C ASP A 118 20.05 -7.04 14.17
N PHE A 119 20.46 -8.26 14.46
CA PHE A 119 21.55 -8.55 15.41
C PHE A 119 22.94 -8.66 14.75
N THR A 120 23.10 -8.23 13.49
CA THR A 120 24.36 -8.37 12.75
C THR A 120 25.43 -7.39 13.23
N PRO A 121 25.16 -6.10 13.47
CA PRO A 121 26.18 -5.18 14.00
C PRO A 121 26.46 -5.39 15.48
N ARG A 122 27.69 -5.05 15.90
CA ARG A 122 28.09 -5.02 17.31
C ARG A 122 27.24 -4.03 18.11
N ASP A 123 27.01 -4.33 19.39
CA ASP A 123 26.11 -3.59 20.30
C ASP A 123 26.30 -2.07 20.27
N GLY A 124 27.55 -1.58 20.28
CA GLY A 124 27.84 -0.15 20.31
C GLY A 124 27.45 0.64 19.04
N ILE A 125 27.02 -0.04 17.97
CA ILE A 125 26.51 0.56 16.73
C ILE A 125 25.23 -0.13 16.24
N ASN A 126 24.60 -0.96 17.10
CA ASN A 126 23.36 -1.63 16.72
C ASN A 126 22.17 -0.65 16.79
N GLY A 127 21.16 -0.88 15.96
CA GLY A 127 20.00 -0.01 15.80
C GLY A 127 19.49 0.01 14.36
N HIS A 128 18.45 0.81 14.13
CA HIS A 128 17.88 1.03 12.82
C HIS A 128 18.90 1.65 11.87
N ARG A 129 19.10 1.00 10.73
CA ARG A 129 20.00 1.43 9.66
C ARG A 129 19.20 1.65 8.41
N ARG A 130 19.51 2.74 7.73
CA ARG A 130 18.95 3.06 6.43
C ARG A 130 19.82 2.44 5.35
N VAL A 131 19.18 1.72 4.44
CA VAL A 131 19.85 1.05 3.33
C VAL A 131 19.33 1.69 2.04
N PHE A 132 20.25 2.17 1.21
CA PHE A 132 19.92 2.61 -0.12
C PHE A 132 19.79 1.39 -1.04
N ILE A 133 18.68 1.34 -1.76
CA ILE A 133 18.44 0.31 -2.77
C ILE A 133 19.44 0.52 -3.92
N GLY A 134 19.87 -0.58 -4.52
CA GLY A 134 20.89 -0.64 -5.55
C GLY A 134 20.96 -2.04 -6.14
N PRO A 135 21.85 -2.28 -7.12
CA PRO A 135 21.80 -3.44 -8.03
C PRO A 135 21.84 -4.81 -7.33
N GLU A 136 22.46 -4.89 -6.15
CA GLU A 136 22.50 -6.11 -5.33
C GLU A 136 21.15 -6.46 -4.67
N HIS A 137 20.18 -5.55 -4.70
CA HIS A 137 18.83 -5.81 -4.21
C HIS A 137 17.97 -6.42 -5.31
N PRO A 138 17.00 -7.29 -4.97
CA PRO A 138 16.14 -7.94 -5.95
C PRO A 138 15.44 -6.94 -6.88
N TYR A 139 15.31 -7.32 -8.15
CA TYR A 139 14.43 -6.70 -9.14
C TYR A 139 14.81 -5.30 -9.63
N ILE A 140 15.88 -4.69 -9.12
CA ILE A 140 16.33 -3.35 -9.52
C ILE A 140 17.52 -3.36 -10.48
N GLN A 141 18.26 -4.47 -10.54
CA GLN A 141 19.44 -4.61 -11.39
C GLN A 141 19.12 -4.33 -12.88
N ASP A 142 20.03 -3.64 -13.55
CA ASP A 142 19.88 -3.15 -14.93
C ASP A 142 18.67 -2.21 -15.14
N GLY A 143 18.03 -1.75 -14.06
CA GLY A 143 16.83 -0.91 -14.08
C GLY A 143 17.10 0.57 -13.78
N LEU A 144 18.24 0.87 -13.16
CA LEU A 144 18.61 2.23 -12.76
C LEU A 144 19.32 2.96 -13.90
N ALA A 145 19.16 4.30 -13.95
CA ALA A 145 19.88 5.15 -14.90
C ALA A 145 21.41 5.01 -14.77
N MET A 146 21.87 4.70 -13.56
CA MET A 146 23.23 4.26 -13.27
C MET A 146 23.13 3.16 -12.23
N ASP A 147 23.62 1.96 -12.56
CA ASP A 147 23.43 0.76 -11.74
C ASP A 147 24.38 0.78 -10.53
N SER A 148 24.04 1.58 -9.52
CA SER A 148 24.82 1.81 -8.30
C SER A 148 23.91 2.12 -7.11
N PRO A 149 24.23 1.63 -5.88
CA PRO A 149 23.48 2.01 -4.69
C PRO A 149 23.45 3.53 -4.49
N GLY A 150 22.31 4.05 -4.06
CA GLY A 150 22.11 5.49 -3.82
C GLY A 150 21.75 6.29 -5.06
N VAL A 151 21.67 5.67 -6.24
CA VAL A 151 20.98 6.25 -7.40
C VAL A 151 19.48 6.16 -7.14
N GLY A 152 18.92 7.29 -6.69
CA GLY A 152 17.53 7.39 -6.29
C GLY A 152 16.55 7.08 -7.44
N HIS A 153 15.41 6.50 -7.07
CA HIS A 153 14.28 6.23 -7.94
C HIS A 153 12.98 6.53 -7.18
N GLY A 154 11.92 6.82 -7.92
CA GLY A 154 10.62 7.24 -7.40
C GLY A 154 9.45 6.49 -8.04
N ALA A 155 8.24 6.94 -7.75
CA ALA A 155 7.00 6.33 -8.26
C ALA A 155 7.00 6.14 -9.78
N SER A 156 7.50 7.12 -10.54
CA SER A 156 7.59 7.03 -12.01
C SER A 156 8.46 5.86 -12.47
N ASP A 157 9.59 5.61 -11.81
CA ASP A 157 10.49 4.50 -12.15
C ASP A 157 9.84 3.15 -11.82
N LEU A 158 9.07 3.07 -10.73
CA LEU A 158 8.33 1.86 -10.36
C LEU A 158 7.29 1.48 -11.43
N PHE A 159 6.62 2.45 -12.06
CA PHE A 159 5.76 2.18 -13.21
C PHE A 159 6.54 1.64 -14.41
N VAL A 160 7.76 2.13 -14.64
CA VAL A 160 8.64 1.60 -15.70
C VAL A 160 9.04 0.15 -15.39
N PHE A 161 9.37 -0.18 -14.14
CA PHE A 161 9.67 -1.55 -13.73
C PHE A 161 8.47 -2.49 -13.87
N GLN A 162 7.27 -2.01 -13.53
CA GLN A 162 6.04 -2.77 -13.75
C GLN A 162 5.82 -3.05 -15.24
N ALA A 163 5.96 -2.04 -16.10
CA ALA A 163 5.84 -2.21 -17.55
C ALA A 163 6.90 -3.16 -18.12
N ARG A 164 8.14 -3.09 -17.62
CA ARG A 164 9.21 -4.03 -17.98
C ARG A 164 8.85 -5.46 -17.59
N SER A 165 8.43 -5.70 -16.34
CA SER A 165 8.01 -7.03 -15.88
C SER A 165 6.90 -7.61 -16.77
N PHE A 166 5.91 -6.80 -17.16
CA PHE A 166 4.84 -7.22 -18.06
C PHE A 166 5.34 -7.60 -19.46
N LEU A 167 6.22 -6.78 -20.05
CA LEU A 167 6.79 -7.05 -21.37
C LEU A 167 7.74 -8.27 -21.35
N ASP A 168 8.54 -8.43 -20.29
CA ASP A 168 9.42 -9.58 -20.09
C ASP A 168 8.58 -10.88 -20.07
N GLN A 169 7.45 -10.90 -19.37
CA GLN A 169 6.52 -12.06 -19.37
C GLN A 169 5.95 -12.37 -20.76
N ILE A 170 5.53 -11.35 -21.51
CA ILE A 170 5.04 -11.54 -22.89
C ILE A 170 6.14 -12.14 -23.78
N ALA A 171 7.38 -11.70 -23.58
CA ALA A 171 8.53 -12.17 -24.34
C ALA A 171 9.08 -13.53 -23.87
N GLY A 172 8.58 -14.10 -22.77
CA GLY A 172 9.10 -15.33 -22.16
C GLY A 172 10.46 -15.14 -21.46
N ILE A 173 10.77 -13.94 -20.99
CA ILE A 173 11.97 -13.59 -20.24
C ILE A 173 11.69 -13.73 -18.74
N GLU A 174 12.36 -14.67 -18.08
CA GLU A 174 12.17 -14.98 -16.65
C GLU A 174 13.21 -14.27 -15.76
N LYS A 175 13.34 -12.94 -15.90
CA LYS A 175 14.27 -12.13 -15.09
C LYS A 175 13.60 -11.41 -13.92
N LEU A 176 12.38 -10.95 -14.11
CA LEU A 176 11.59 -10.22 -13.12
C LEU A 176 10.44 -11.11 -12.61
N PRO A 177 9.93 -10.86 -11.40
CA PRO A 177 8.78 -11.58 -10.89
C PRO A 177 7.58 -11.34 -11.81
N PRO A 178 6.66 -12.32 -11.91
CA PRO A 178 5.47 -12.18 -12.71
C PRO A 178 4.59 -11.03 -12.16
N CYS A 179 3.80 -10.43 -13.04
CA CYS A 179 2.86 -9.40 -12.64
C CYS A 179 1.73 -10.07 -11.86
N PRO A 180 1.13 -9.36 -10.88
CA PRO A 180 -0.10 -9.81 -10.25
C PRO A 180 -1.14 -10.16 -11.30
N THR A 181 -1.76 -11.32 -11.13
CA THR A 181 -2.81 -11.85 -11.99
C THR A 181 -4.17 -11.32 -11.55
N PHE A 182 -5.21 -11.57 -12.34
CA PHE A 182 -6.58 -11.29 -11.91
C PHE A 182 -7.02 -12.10 -10.69
N ARG A 183 -6.35 -13.21 -10.38
CA ARG A 183 -6.61 -13.96 -9.14
C ARG A 183 -6.13 -13.18 -7.92
N ASP A 184 -4.97 -12.52 -8.03
CA ASP A 184 -4.44 -11.65 -6.97
C ASP A 184 -5.34 -10.41 -6.81
N GLY A 185 -5.83 -9.87 -7.92
CA GLY A 185 -6.85 -8.81 -7.90
C GLY A 185 -8.16 -9.23 -7.21
N LEU A 186 -8.67 -10.44 -7.51
CA LEU A 186 -9.85 -10.99 -6.84
C LEU A 186 -9.60 -11.16 -5.33
N ARG A 187 -8.41 -11.63 -4.95
CA ARG A 187 -8.03 -11.77 -3.54
C ARG A 187 -8.07 -10.44 -2.80
N GLY A 188 -7.56 -9.36 -3.40
CA GLY A 188 -7.67 -8.01 -2.84
C GLY A 188 -9.12 -7.60 -2.58
N LEU A 189 -10.01 -7.87 -3.55
CA LEU A 189 -11.45 -7.58 -3.43
C LEU A 189 -12.12 -8.39 -2.31
N GLU A 190 -11.77 -9.67 -2.13
CA GLU A 190 -12.29 -10.51 -1.04
C GLU A 190 -11.88 -9.96 0.34
N ILE A 191 -10.67 -9.43 0.46
CA ILE A 191 -10.19 -8.82 1.69
C ILE A 191 -10.92 -7.50 1.97
N GLU A 192 -11.10 -6.66 0.95
CA GLU A 192 -11.89 -5.43 1.07
C GLU A 192 -13.34 -5.72 1.49
N GLU A 193 -13.96 -6.74 0.91
CA GLU A 193 -15.30 -7.18 1.28
C GLU A 193 -15.36 -7.61 2.76
N ALA A 194 -14.34 -8.31 3.26
CA ALA A 194 -14.26 -8.67 4.68
C ALA A 194 -14.09 -7.44 5.59
N ILE A 195 -13.31 -6.44 5.17
CA ILE A 195 -13.16 -5.16 5.91
C ILE A 195 -14.50 -4.41 5.94
N ILE A 196 -15.21 -4.34 4.82
CA ILE A 196 -16.54 -3.73 4.73
C ILE A 196 -17.54 -4.46 5.63
N ALA A 197 -17.56 -5.80 5.58
CA ALA A 197 -18.42 -6.62 6.42
C ALA A 197 -18.12 -6.41 7.92
N SER A 198 -16.84 -6.32 8.29
CA SER A 198 -16.42 -6.01 9.65
C SER A 198 -16.91 -4.62 10.07
N ALA A 199 -16.77 -3.60 9.21
CA ALA A 199 -17.19 -2.23 9.52
C ALA A 199 -18.72 -2.12 9.70
N HIS A 200 -19.51 -2.81 8.88
CA HIS A 200 -20.97 -2.86 8.97
C HIS A 200 -21.49 -3.63 10.19
N THR A 201 -20.63 -4.40 10.86
CA THR A 201 -20.97 -5.21 12.05
C THR A 201 -20.26 -4.69 13.30
N ASP A 202 -20.05 -3.37 13.38
CA ASP A 202 -19.37 -2.70 14.49
C ASP A 202 -17.98 -3.31 14.81
N GLY A 203 -17.27 -3.75 13.78
CA GLY A 203 -15.91 -4.31 13.85
C GLY A 203 -15.85 -5.75 14.30
N ALA A 204 -16.94 -6.52 14.15
CA ALA A 204 -16.88 -7.97 14.39
C ALA A 204 -15.81 -8.62 13.52
N ALA A 205 -15.27 -9.74 14.00
CA ALA A 205 -14.26 -10.50 13.27
C ALA A 205 -14.88 -11.19 12.05
N VAL A 206 -14.23 -11.07 10.89
CA VAL A 206 -14.60 -11.72 9.63
C VAL A 206 -13.42 -12.56 9.18
N LYS A 207 -13.66 -13.86 8.98
CA LYS A 207 -12.63 -14.79 8.50
C LYS A 207 -12.53 -14.74 6.99
N LEU A 208 -11.30 -14.81 6.49
CA LEU A 208 -10.99 -14.95 5.08
C LEU A 208 -10.84 -16.44 4.76
N ALA A 209 -11.36 -16.83 3.58
CA ALA A 209 -11.18 -18.18 3.05
C ALA A 209 -9.76 -18.38 2.52
#